data_AF-A0A5Q4GMG9-F1
#
_entry.id   AF-A0A5Q4GMG9-F1
#
_cell.length_a   1.000
_cell.length_b   1.000
_cell.length_c   1.000
_cell.angle_alpha   90.00
_cell.angle_beta   90.00
_cell.angle_gamma   90.00
#
_symmetry.space_group_name_H-M   'P 1'
#
loop_
_entity.id
_entity.type
_entity.pdbx_description
1 polymer ?
#
loop_
_entity_poly.entity_id
_entity_poly.type
_entity_poly.pdbx_seq_one_letter_code
_entity_poly.pdbx_strand_id
1 'polypeptide(L)'
;MKPAVEQSFIVEDWQPTYALLQMQGSMELLKSLEQDADLKQQMRDIMAMLSQRCEIRAIQADRNAPNLDLTMVCTDWRTGEGLSDEGAYRRVWYNIRESGEAALTQLMDPAGSFCEEQKILLARAITRLDYDRVSSGGIFYLQAAYWKARRQGMYENEGNRGKER
;
A
#
# COMPACT_ATOMS: atom_id res chain seq x y z
N MET A 1 15.00 -14.58 -18.00
CA MET A 1 14.25 -13.38 -17.56
C MET A 1 12.91 -13.25 -18.28
N LYS A 2 12.85 -13.34 -19.61
CA LYS A 2 11.59 -13.29 -20.38
C LYS A 2 10.42 -14.13 -19.82
N PRO A 3 10.59 -15.44 -19.49
CA PRO A 3 9.48 -16.24 -18.95
C PRO A 3 8.95 -15.75 -17.59
N ALA A 4 9.82 -15.16 -16.76
CA ALA A 4 9.42 -14.63 -15.46
C ALA A 4 8.66 -13.29 -15.60
N VAL A 5 9.03 -12.46 -16.57
CA VAL A 5 8.32 -11.23 -16.90
C VAL A 5 6.94 -11.56 -17.47
N GLU A 6 6.86 -12.52 -18.40
CA GLU A 6 5.59 -13.02 -18.95
C GLU A 6 4.66 -13.55 -17.85
N GLN A 7 5.16 -14.38 -16.93
CA GLN A 7 4.37 -14.87 -15.80
C GLN A 7 3.90 -13.74 -14.87
N SER A 8 4.68 -12.66 -14.75
CA SER A 8 4.34 -11.52 -13.88
C SER A 8 3.17 -10.68 -14.42
N PHE A 9 2.73 -10.91 -15.66
CA PHE A 9 1.47 -10.35 -16.17
C PHE A 9 0.23 -11.06 -15.60
N ILE A 10 0.39 -12.26 -15.04
CA ILE A 10 -0.71 -13.08 -14.53
C ILE A 10 -0.87 -12.77 -13.03
N VAL A 11 -1.73 -11.80 -12.74
CA VAL A 11 -2.11 -11.38 -11.39
C VAL A 11 -3.55 -11.83 -11.14
N GLU A 12 -3.74 -12.83 -10.27
CA GLU A 12 -5.05 -13.37 -9.94
C GLU A 12 -5.78 -12.50 -8.89
N ASP A 13 -7.11 -12.45 -8.95
CA ASP A 13 -7.89 -11.53 -8.11
C ASP A 13 -7.83 -11.85 -6.62
N TRP A 14 -7.61 -13.12 -6.26
CA TRP A 14 -7.50 -13.56 -4.87
C TRP A 14 -6.16 -13.20 -4.22
N GLN A 15 -5.16 -12.77 -5.00
CA GLN A 15 -3.82 -12.51 -4.46
C GLN A 15 -3.88 -11.43 -3.39
N PRO A 16 -3.24 -11.61 -2.22
CA PRO A 16 -3.28 -10.63 -1.15
C PRO A 16 -2.46 -9.38 -1.48
N THR A 17 -2.77 -8.25 -0.85
CA THR A 17 -2.18 -6.94 -1.22
C THR A 17 -0.67 -6.91 -1.00
N TYR A 18 -0.19 -7.62 0.01
CA TYR A 18 1.25 -7.77 0.26
C TYR A 18 1.99 -8.43 -0.90
N ALA A 19 1.35 -9.34 -1.64
CA ALA A 19 1.97 -9.98 -2.80
C ALA A 19 2.13 -8.96 -3.93
N LEU A 20 1.12 -8.10 -4.15
CA LEU A 20 1.20 -7.01 -5.12
C LEU A 20 2.30 -6.02 -4.74
N LEU A 21 2.43 -5.66 -3.47
CA LEU A 21 3.51 -4.80 -2.98
C LEU A 21 4.89 -5.43 -3.19
N GLN A 22 5.05 -6.73 -2.91
CA GLN A 22 6.30 -7.46 -3.14
C GLN A 22 6.66 -7.52 -4.63
N MET A 23 5.67 -7.75 -5.50
CA MET A 23 5.87 -7.69 -6.94
C MET A 23 6.28 -6.29 -7.38
N GLN A 24 5.62 -5.25 -6.87
CA GLN A 24 5.93 -3.86 -7.20
C GLN A 24 7.36 -3.48 -6.82
N GLY A 25 7.81 -3.83 -5.62
CA GLY A 25 9.20 -3.62 -5.21
C GLY A 25 10.22 -4.40 -6.03
N SER A 26 9.88 -5.64 -6.42
CA SER A 26 10.72 -6.42 -7.32
C SER A 26 10.84 -5.76 -8.69
N MET A 27 9.73 -5.27 -9.25
CA MET A 27 9.73 -4.59 -10.55
C MET A 27 10.43 -3.23 -10.50
N GLU A 28 10.28 -2.46 -9.42
CA GLU A 28 11.01 -1.20 -9.22
C GLU A 28 12.53 -1.43 -9.30
N LEU A 29 13.03 -2.47 -8.60
CA LEU A 29 14.43 -2.86 -8.62
C LEU A 29 14.87 -3.38 -10.00
N LEU A 30 14.16 -4.37 -10.55
CA LEU A 30 14.53 -4.99 -11.83
C LEU A 30 14.56 -3.95 -12.96
N LYS A 31 13.58 -3.05 -13.02
CA LYS A 31 13.53 -1.95 -13.99
C LYS A 31 14.73 -1.01 -13.87
N SER A 32 15.26 -0.81 -12.66
CA SER A 32 16.43 0.06 -12.43
C SER A 32 17.73 -0.57 -12.96
N LEU A 33 17.79 -1.90 -13.01
CA LEU A 33 18.98 -2.65 -13.44
C LEU A 33 18.90 -3.10 -14.91
N GLU A 34 17.70 -3.28 -15.45
CA GLU A 34 17.47 -3.75 -16.82
C GLU A 34 18.06 -2.78 -17.85
N GLN A 35 18.69 -3.31 -18.89
CA GLN A 35 19.28 -2.55 -19.99
C GLN A 35 18.44 -2.66 -21.27
N ASP A 36 17.76 -3.78 -21.48
CA ASP A 36 16.86 -4.00 -22.60
C ASP A 36 15.63 -3.09 -22.50
N ALA A 37 15.40 -2.28 -23.54
CA ALA A 37 14.34 -1.28 -23.53
C ALA A 37 12.94 -1.90 -23.53
N ASP A 38 12.75 -3.03 -24.22
CA ASP A 38 11.47 -3.71 -24.36
C ASP A 38 11.10 -4.40 -23.04
N LEU A 39 12.05 -5.09 -22.41
CA LEU A 39 11.86 -5.67 -21.08
C LEU A 39 11.57 -4.61 -20.04
N LYS A 40 12.26 -3.47 -20.09
CA LYS A 40 12.01 -2.35 -19.19
C LYS A 40 10.62 -1.74 -19.40
N GLN A 41 10.10 -1.73 -20.63
CA GLN A 41 8.72 -1.31 -20.90
C GLN A 41 7.72 -2.31 -20.31
N GLN A 42 7.90 -3.60 -20.53
CA GLN A 42 7.02 -4.63 -19.95
C GLN A 42 6.97 -4.53 -18.41
N MET A 43 8.10 -4.27 -17.75
CA MET A 43 8.12 -4.02 -16.30
C MET A 43 7.31 -2.79 -15.90
N ARG A 44 7.38 -1.69 -16.67
CA ARG A 44 6.53 -0.52 -16.42
C ARG A 44 5.04 -0.86 -16.55
N ASP A 45 4.69 -1.66 -17.54
CA ASP A 45 3.30 -2.08 -17.77
C ASP A 45 2.77 -2.93 -16.61
N ILE A 46 3.60 -3.86 -16.09
CA ILE A 46 3.29 -4.64 -14.88
C ILE A 46 3.12 -3.70 -13.68
N MET A 47 4.04 -2.75 -13.48
CA MET A 47 3.96 -1.79 -12.37
C MET A 47 2.67 -0.95 -12.41
N ALA A 48 2.25 -0.52 -13.61
CA ALA A 48 1.02 0.23 -13.80
C ALA A 48 -0.23 -0.62 -13.51
N MET A 49 -0.24 -1.89 -13.95
CA MET A 49 -1.32 -2.82 -13.63
C MET A 49 -1.46 -3.05 -12.11
N LEU A 50 -0.33 -3.26 -11.41
CA LEU A 50 -0.32 -3.44 -9.95
C LEU A 50 -0.82 -2.18 -9.23
N SER A 51 -0.41 -1.00 -9.71
CA SER A 51 -0.87 0.30 -9.21
C SER A 51 -2.39 0.44 -9.33
N GLN A 52 -2.97 0.19 -10.53
CA GLN A 52 -4.42 0.25 -10.76
C GLN A 52 -5.21 -0.72 -9.87
N ARG A 53 -4.71 -1.94 -9.68
CA ARG A 53 -5.36 -2.90 -8.77
C ARG A 53 -5.35 -2.38 -7.33
N CYS A 54 -4.24 -1.78 -6.90
CA CYS A 54 -4.12 -1.25 -5.55
C CYS A 54 -4.95 0.02 -5.32
N GLU A 55 -5.24 0.80 -6.36
CA GLU A 55 -6.20 1.91 -6.28
C GLU A 55 -7.57 1.43 -5.75
N ILE A 56 -8.08 0.35 -6.34
CA ILE A 56 -9.35 -0.28 -5.95
C ILE A 56 -9.29 -0.80 -4.51
N ARG A 57 -8.16 -1.40 -4.11
CA ARG A 57 -8.00 -1.95 -2.75
C ARG A 57 -7.94 -0.87 -1.68
N ALA A 58 -7.30 0.26 -1.97
CA ALA A 58 -7.30 1.41 -1.06
C ALA A 58 -8.73 1.93 -0.82
N ILE A 59 -9.55 2.02 -1.88
CA ILE A 59 -10.97 2.42 -1.78
C ILE A 59 -11.77 1.41 -0.93
N GLN A 60 -11.58 0.11 -1.15
CA GLN A 60 -12.26 -0.94 -0.40
C GLN A 60 -11.85 -0.95 1.08
N ALA A 61 -10.55 -0.82 1.35
CA ALA A 61 -10.05 -0.74 2.72
C ALA A 61 -10.62 0.46 3.46
N ASP A 62 -10.73 1.63 2.80
CA ASP A 62 -11.37 2.80 3.40
C ASP A 62 -12.86 2.59 3.66
N ARG A 63 -13.60 2.01 2.71
CA ARG A 63 -15.02 1.69 2.90
C ARG A 63 -15.27 0.73 4.06
N ASN A 64 -14.35 -0.20 4.30
CA ASN A 64 -14.47 -1.20 5.35
C ASN A 64 -14.13 -0.65 6.74
N ALA A 65 -13.22 0.33 6.83
CA ALA A 65 -12.67 0.80 8.09
C ALA A 65 -13.70 1.33 9.11
N PRO A 66 -14.75 2.09 8.73
CA PRO A 66 -15.78 2.53 9.67
C PRO A 66 -16.56 1.40 10.35
N ASN A 67 -16.53 0.20 9.77
CA ASN A 67 -17.24 -0.97 10.31
C ASN A 67 -16.35 -1.85 11.20
N LEU A 68 -15.14 -1.38 11.54
CA LEU A 68 -14.14 -2.13 12.30
C LEU A 68 -13.72 -1.35 13.55
N ASP A 69 -13.51 -2.07 14.66
CA ASP A 69 -12.81 -1.51 15.81
C ASP A 69 -11.30 -1.57 15.56
N LEU A 70 -10.74 -0.45 15.06
CA LEU A 70 -9.30 -0.35 14.77
C LEU A 70 -8.42 -0.34 16.04
N THR A 71 -9.01 -0.35 17.24
CA THR A 71 -8.33 -0.46 18.54
C THR A 71 -8.36 -1.89 19.12
N MET A 72 -9.00 -2.83 18.41
CA MET A 72 -9.08 -4.22 18.83
C MET A 72 -7.68 -4.82 19.00
N VAL A 73 -7.49 -5.62 20.05
CA VAL A 73 -6.24 -6.34 20.32
C VAL A 73 -6.35 -7.79 19.87
N CYS A 74 -5.27 -8.33 19.32
CA CYS A 74 -5.17 -9.75 18.99
C CYS A 74 -5.40 -10.61 20.24
N THR A 75 -6.25 -11.64 20.14
CA THR A 75 -6.38 -12.63 21.20
C THR A 75 -5.15 -13.52 21.26
N ASP A 76 -4.92 -14.21 22.39
CA ASP A 76 -3.82 -15.18 22.50
C ASP A 76 -3.97 -16.27 21.43
N TRP A 77 -2.92 -16.49 20.65
CA TRP A 77 -2.91 -17.49 19.57
C TRP A 77 -2.95 -18.93 20.06
N ARG A 78 -2.66 -19.18 21.35
CA ARG A 78 -2.71 -20.53 21.95
C ARG A 78 -4.11 -20.93 22.43
N THR A 79 -4.93 -19.95 22.79
CA THR A 79 -6.21 -20.20 23.50
C THR A 79 -7.40 -19.45 22.91
N GLY A 80 -7.17 -18.46 22.05
CA GLY A 80 -8.18 -17.69 21.36
C GLY A 80 -8.09 -17.85 19.84
N GLU A 81 -8.66 -16.88 19.12
CA GLU A 81 -8.73 -16.88 17.65
C GLU A 81 -7.39 -16.48 17.00
N GLY A 82 -6.55 -15.72 17.70
CA GLY A 82 -5.30 -15.19 17.15
C GLY A 82 -5.51 -14.48 15.81
N LEU A 83 -4.85 -15.00 14.76
CA LEU A 83 -4.98 -14.53 13.37
C LEU A 83 -5.76 -15.50 12.46
N SER A 84 -6.62 -16.36 13.02
CA SER A 84 -7.47 -17.28 12.26
C SER A 84 -8.28 -16.55 11.20
N ASP A 85 -8.55 -17.21 10.07
CA ASP A 85 -9.32 -16.63 8.95
C ASP A 85 -10.73 -16.21 9.36
N GLU A 86 -11.31 -16.90 10.34
CA GLU A 86 -12.63 -16.65 10.91
C GLU A 86 -12.61 -15.62 12.06
N GLY A 87 -11.43 -15.25 12.55
CA GLY A 87 -11.26 -14.41 13.73
C GLY A 87 -11.57 -12.94 13.46
N ALA A 88 -12.25 -12.29 14.41
CA ALA A 88 -12.65 -10.88 14.25
C ALA A 88 -11.44 -9.94 14.09
N TYR A 89 -10.36 -10.22 14.82
CA TYR A 89 -9.14 -9.41 14.79
C TYR A 89 -8.42 -9.44 13.44
N ARG A 90 -8.47 -10.55 12.70
CA ARG A 90 -7.80 -10.65 11.40
C ARG A 90 -8.30 -9.60 10.41
N ARG A 91 -9.61 -9.31 10.44
CA ARG A 91 -10.23 -8.28 9.59
C ARG A 91 -9.71 -6.88 9.92
N VAL A 92 -9.55 -6.57 11.21
CA VAL A 92 -8.95 -5.32 11.69
C VAL A 92 -7.49 -5.22 11.26
N TRP A 93 -6.70 -6.25 11.59
CA TRP A 93 -5.29 -6.34 11.27
C TRP A 93 -5.03 -6.14 9.77
N TYR A 94 -5.78 -6.85 8.93
CA TYR A 94 -5.63 -6.81 7.48
C TYR A 94 -6.10 -5.48 6.88
N ASN A 95 -7.20 -4.88 7.36
CA ASN A 95 -7.68 -3.60 6.84
C ASN A 95 -6.65 -2.46 7.01
N ILE A 96 -6.01 -2.39 8.19
CA ILE A 96 -4.96 -1.39 8.47
C ILE A 96 -3.77 -1.63 7.53
N ARG A 97 -3.35 -2.88 7.38
CA ARG A 97 -2.21 -3.28 6.55
C ARG A 97 -2.47 -3.00 5.06
N GLU A 98 -3.62 -3.44 4.55
CA GLU A 98 -4.04 -3.26 3.16
C GLU A 98 -4.09 -1.78 2.77
N SER A 99 -4.56 -0.90 3.66
CA SER A 99 -4.59 0.55 3.40
C SER A 99 -3.20 1.10 3.10
N GLY A 100 -2.18 0.66 3.84
CA GLY A 100 -0.79 1.08 3.63
C GLY A 100 -0.13 0.39 2.43
N GLU A 101 -0.32 -0.93 2.29
CA GLU A 101 0.28 -1.69 1.19
C GLU A 101 -0.23 -1.25 -0.18
N ALA A 102 -1.53 -0.99 -0.29
CA ALA A 102 -2.15 -0.52 -1.52
C ALA A 102 -1.63 0.88 -1.91
N ALA A 103 -1.60 1.82 -0.96
CA ALA A 103 -1.07 3.16 -1.21
C ALA A 103 0.42 3.13 -1.58
N LEU A 104 1.23 2.34 -0.85
CA LEU A 104 2.66 2.23 -1.12
C LEU A 104 2.94 1.62 -2.50
N THR A 105 2.17 0.61 -2.92
CA THR A 105 2.30 -0.01 -4.25
C THR A 105 2.05 1.02 -5.35
N GLN A 106 0.99 1.82 -5.23
CA GLN A 106 0.71 2.90 -6.18
C GLN A 106 1.85 3.92 -6.24
N LEU A 107 2.38 4.34 -5.08
CA LEU A 107 3.48 5.30 -5.01
C LEU A 107 4.80 4.77 -5.58
N MET A 108 4.97 3.46 -5.71
CA MET A 108 6.14 2.83 -6.33
C MET A 108 6.07 2.78 -7.85
N ASP A 109 4.92 3.03 -8.46
CA ASP A 109 4.81 3.22 -9.90
C ASP A 109 5.30 4.62 -10.30
N PRO A 110 6.41 4.75 -11.06
CA PRO A 110 6.93 6.05 -11.48
C PRO A 110 6.10 6.71 -12.58
N ALA A 111 5.26 5.96 -13.30
CA ALA A 111 4.42 6.47 -14.38
C ALA A 111 2.98 6.79 -13.91
N GLY A 112 2.55 6.14 -12.82
CA GLY A 112 1.24 6.33 -12.22
C GLY A 112 1.10 7.67 -11.52
N SER A 113 -0.02 8.36 -11.75
CA SER A 113 -0.41 9.51 -10.93
C SER A 113 -1.09 9.03 -9.65
N PHE A 114 -0.54 9.37 -8.49
CA PHE A 114 -1.27 9.21 -7.23
C PHE A 114 -2.30 10.35 -7.11
N CYS A 115 -3.53 10.07 -7.56
CA CYS A 115 -4.57 11.09 -7.72
C CYS A 115 -5.03 11.68 -6.37
N GLU A 116 -5.72 12.82 -6.40
CA GLU A 116 -6.17 13.50 -5.19
C GLU A 116 -7.07 12.64 -4.30
N GLU A 117 -7.91 11.78 -4.89
CA GLU A 117 -8.72 10.83 -4.13
C GLU A 117 -7.83 9.88 -3.32
N GLN A 118 -6.80 9.29 -3.94
CA GLN A 118 -5.87 8.38 -3.25
C GLN A 118 -5.03 9.10 -2.18
N LYS A 119 -4.69 10.38 -2.38
CA LYS A 119 -4.06 11.21 -1.32
C LYS A 119 -4.97 11.39 -0.12
N ILE A 120 -6.26 11.63 -0.34
CA ILE A 120 -7.27 11.74 0.72
C ILE A 120 -7.43 10.41 1.45
N LEU A 121 -7.47 9.29 0.72
CA LEU A 121 -7.57 7.95 1.31
C LEU A 121 -6.34 7.63 2.18
N LEU A 122 -5.12 7.93 1.70
CA LEU A 122 -3.90 7.74 2.49
C LEU A 122 -3.90 8.62 3.75
N ALA A 123 -4.25 9.90 3.62
CA ALA A 123 -4.35 10.80 4.76
C ALA A 123 -5.36 10.28 5.79
N ARG A 124 -6.55 9.86 5.36
CA ARG A 124 -7.59 9.30 6.23
C ARG A 124 -7.14 8.00 6.90
N ALA A 125 -6.49 7.11 6.16
CA ALA A 125 -5.98 5.85 6.70
C ALA A 125 -4.92 6.06 7.78
N ILE A 126 -4.10 7.11 7.66
CA ILE A 126 -3.13 7.53 8.67
C ILE A 126 -3.85 8.15 9.88
N THR A 127 -4.71 9.14 9.66
CA THR A 127 -5.28 9.95 10.75
C THR A 127 -6.39 9.27 11.54
N ARG A 128 -7.00 8.19 11.01
CA ARG A 128 -8.09 7.47 11.71
C ARG A 128 -7.60 6.52 12.81
N LEU A 129 -6.30 6.26 12.88
CA LEU A 129 -5.75 5.34 13.87
C LEU A 129 -5.51 6.04 15.21
N ASP A 130 -5.90 5.36 16.29
CA ASP A 130 -5.44 5.68 17.64
C ASP A 130 -4.07 5.01 17.85
N TYR A 131 -3.00 5.81 17.80
CA TYR A 131 -1.63 5.30 17.88
C TYR A 131 -1.25 4.74 19.25
N ASP A 132 -1.98 5.10 20.32
CA ASP A 132 -1.77 4.54 21.65
C ASP A 132 -2.45 3.17 21.81
N ARG A 133 -3.36 2.81 20.89
CA ARG A 133 -4.22 1.63 20.99
C ARG A 133 -4.20 0.71 19.76
N VAL A 134 -3.52 1.09 18.69
CA VAL A 134 -3.39 0.26 17.48
C VAL A 134 -2.47 -0.94 17.74
N SER A 135 -2.97 -2.14 17.48
CA SER A 135 -2.24 -3.40 17.72
C SER A 135 -1.67 -4.03 16.44
N SER A 136 -1.96 -3.46 15.27
CA SER A 136 -1.50 -3.96 13.97
C SER A 136 -0.15 -3.38 13.56
N GLY A 137 0.77 -4.24 13.11
CA GLY A 137 2.01 -3.83 12.44
C GLY A 137 1.80 -3.16 11.07
N GLY A 138 0.57 -3.09 10.57
CA GLY A 138 0.21 -2.42 9.32
C GLY A 138 0.61 -0.93 9.28
N ILE A 139 0.83 -0.31 10.44
CA ILE A 139 1.27 1.09 10.57
C ILE A 139 2.57 1.39 9.83
N PHE A 140 3.48 0.42 9.70
CA PHE A 140 4.75 0.65 9.01
C PHE A 140 4.56 0.87 7.50
N TYR A 141 3.56 0.25 6.89
CA TYR A 141 3.23 0.47 5.48
C TYR A 141 2.58 1.84 5.26
N LEU A 142 1.74 2.29 6.19
CA LEU A 142 1.19 3.65 6.19
C LEU A 142 2.30 4.71 6.31
N GLN A 143 3.25 4.50 7.21
CA GLN A 143 4.42 5.38 7.34
C GLN A 143 5.29 5.37 6.08
N ALA A 144 5.55 4.20 5.50
CA ALA A 144 6.32 4.08 4.27
C ALA A 144 5.63 4.79 3.10
N ALA A 145 4.32 4.63 2.95
CA ALA A 145 3.52 5.34 1.96
C ALA A 145 3.59 6.86 2.18
N TYR A 146 3.40 7.34 3.42
CA TYR A 146 3.54 8.75 3.75
C TYR A 146 4.89 9.33 3.34
N TRP A 147 5.99 8.69 3.73
CA TRP A 147 7.33 9.19 3.43
C TRP A 147 7.65 9.15 1.94
N LYS A 148 7.16 8.14 1.21
CA LYS A 148 7.34 8.08 -0.25
C LYS A 148 6.54 9.18 -0.97
N ALA A 149 5.28 9.39 -0.59
CA ALA A 149 4.45 10.49 -1.10
C ALA A 149 5.08 11.86 -0.80
N ARG A 150 5.59 12.05 0.42
CA ARG A 150 6.31 13.27 0.81
C ARG A 150 7.58 13.47 -0.02
N ARG A 151 8.37 12.43 -0.25
CA ARG A 151 9.57 12.48 -1.11
C ARG A 151 9.22 12.84 -2.56
N GLN A 152 8.02 12.49 -3.02
CA GLN A 152 7.49 12.85 -4.34
C GLN A 152 6.84 14.25 -4.38
N GLY A 153 6.90 15.02 -3.29
CA GLY A 153 6.38 16.39 -3.24
C GLY A 153 4.86 16.50 -3.04
N MET A 154 4.18 15.41 -2.68
CA MET A 154 2.71 15.40 -2.55
C MET A 154 2.20 16.09 -1.28
N TYR A 155 3.05 16.21 -0.27
CA TYR A 155 2.77 16.88 1.00
C TYR A 155 3.87 17.91 1.25
N GLU A 156 3.66 19.15 0.80
CA GLU A 156 4.58 20.25 1.09
C GLU A 156 4.55 20.61 2.58
N ASN A 157 5.71 20.99 3.12
CA ASN A 157 5.77 21.70 4.39
C ASN A 157 5.23 23.12 4.15
N GLU A 158 4.17 23.53 4.85
CA GLU A 158 3.73 24.93 4.92
C GLU A 158 4.82 25.90 5.48
N GLY A 159 5.95 25.37 5.95
CA GLY A 159 7.01 26.09 6.65
C GLY A 159 7.97 26.95 5.82
N ASN A 160 7.72 27.25 4.53
CA ASN A 160 8.61 28.12 3.74
C ASN A 160 7.92 29.28 3.01
N ARG A 161 6.69 29.66 3.39
CA ARG A 161 6.00 30.86 2.86
C ARG A 161 6.13 32.11 3.74
N GLY A 162 7.23 32.25 4.49
CA GLY A 162 7.35 33.35 5.46
C GLY A 162 8.76 33.69 5.90
N LYS A 163 9.68 33.93 4.98
CA LYS A 163 10.93 34.69 5.25
C LYS A 163 11.35 35.52 4.04
N GLU A 164 10.50 36.46 3.64
CA GLU A 164 10.93 37.68 2.96
C GLU A 164 10.18 38.86 3.61
N ARG A 165 10.81 39.44 4.63
CA ARG A 165 10.64 40.84 5.05
C ARG A 165 11.97 41.33 5.60
#